data_AF-A0AAD2FK27-F1
#
_entry.id   AF-A0AAD2FK27-F1
#
_cell.length_a   1.000
_cell.length_b   1.000
_cell.length_c   1.000
_cell.angle_alpha   90.00
_cell.angle_beta   90.00
_cell.angle_gamma   90.00
#
_symmetry.space_group_name_H-M   'P 1'
#
loop_
_entity.id
_entity.type
_entity.pdbx_description
1 polymer ?
#
loop_
_entity_poly.entity_id
_entity_poly.type
_entity_poly.pdbx_seq_one_letter_code
_entity_poly.pdbx_strand_id
1 'polypeptide(L)'
;MAEASSTVENAAERQFGPEFDDIHILSNAQVAVILQVSARSAVNRDEELNEVYRKTQKYVERFNTMTNPEKENQELVEELDNLQDALASFRKETDDGEELELHSFEVSALMNLVVTDTSVEEAIALIPSLSRLPEAAIDEILDLIKSTMIRIVS
;
A
#
# COMPACT_ATOMS: atom_id res chain seq x y z
N MET A 1 -17.85 -31.15 -5.85
CA MET A 1 -18.25 -29.76 -6.13
C MET A 1 -18.20 -29.05 -4.80
N ALA A 2 -17.15 -28.28 -4.54
CA ALA A 2 -17.04 -27.51 -3.32
C ALA A 2 -18.02 -26.35 -3.41
N GLU A 3 -18.90 -26.22 -2.41
CA GLU A 3 -19.77 -25.06 -2.25
C GLU A 3 -18.89 -23.82 -2.15
N ALA A 4 -19.06 -22.88 -3.07
CA ALA A 4 -18.54 -21.54 -2.89
C ALA A 4 -19.23 -20.97 -1.65
N SER A 5 -18.51 -20.95 -0.52
CA SER A 5 -18.90 -20.18 0.66
C SER A 5 -19.18 -18.76 0.17
N SER A 6 -20.44 -18.36 0.09
CA SER A 6 -20.86 -17.02 -0.32
C SER A 6 -20.66 -16.03 0.82
N THR A 7 -19.48 -16.04 1.43
CA THR A 7 -19.04 -14.97 2.34
C THR A 7 -19.01 -13.70 1.54
N VAL A 8 -19.82 -12.72 1.94
CA VAL A 8 -19.85 -11.40 1.31
C VAL A 8 -18.53 -10.72 1.66
N GLU A 9 -17.63 -10.60 0.69
CA GLU A 9 -16.37 -9.88 0.87
C GLU A 9 -16.64 -8.40 1.09
N ASN A 10 -15.93 -7.80 2.04
CA ASN A 10 -16.04 -6.40 2.38
C ASN A 10 -14.69 -5.86 2.87
N ALA A 11 -13.98 -5.17 1.98
CA ALA A 11 -12.68 -4.56 2.30
C ALA A 11 -12.77 -3.52 3.42
N ALA A 12 -13.90 -2.81 3.57
CA ALA A 12 -14.10 -1.83 4.64
C ALA A 12 -14.20 -2.49 6.03
N GLU A 13 -14.48 -3.79 6.09
CA GLU A 13 -14.54 -4.59 7.32
C GLU A 13 -13.40 -5.61 7.42
N ARG A 14 -12.42 -5.56 6.49
CA ARG A 14 -11.31 -6.53 6.37
C ARG A 14 -11.79 -7.97 6.16
N GLN A 15 -12.92 -8.14 5.48
CA GLN A 15 -13.47 -9.44 5.13
C GLN A 15 -13.04 -9.78 3.69
N PHE A 16 -12.05 -10.66 3.57
CA PHE A 16 -11.55 -11.15 2.29
C PHE A 16 -11.78 -12.66 2.17
N GLY A 17 -11.81 -13.18 0.94
CA GLY A 17 -11.81 -14.61 0.69
C GLY A 17 -10.52 -15.31 1.13
N PRO A 18 -10.57 -16.63 1.38
CA PRO A 18 -9.44 -17.42 1.86
C PRO A 18 -8.24 -17.45 0.90
N GLU A 19 -8.42 -17.10 -0.38
CA GLU A 19 -7.33 -16.92 -1.33
C GLU A 19 -6.40 -15.74 -1.00
N PHE A 20 -6.79 -14.87 -0.05
CA PHE A 20 -6.06 -13.66 0.33
C PHE A 20 -5.42 -13.72 1.74
N ASP A 21 -5.52 -14.85 2.46
CA ASP A 21 -5.05 -14.94 3.86
C ASP A 21 -3.52 -14.83 4.02
N ASP A 22 -2.74 -15.28 3.03
CA ASP A 22 -1.27 -15.30 3.07
C ASP A 22 -0.67 -14.69 1.80
N ILE A 23 -1.24 -13.56 1.36
CA ILE A 23 -0.73 -12.81 0.21
C ILE A 23 0.08 -11.60 0.65
N HIS A 24 1.13 -11.31 -0.11
CA HIS A 24 1.85 -10.06 0.01
C HIS A 24 1.18 -8.99 -0.86
N ILE A 25 0.60 -7.98 -0.23
CA ILE A 25 -0.06 -6.87 -0.92
C ILE A 25 0.97 -5.81 -1.27
N LEU A 26 0.96 -5.37 -2.52
CA LEU A 26 1.87 -4.36 -3.05
C LEU A 26 1.17 -3.00 -3.19
N SER A 27 1.88 -1.94 -2.86
CA SER A 27 1.48 -0.57 -3.18
C SER A 27 1.67 -0.26 -4.68
N ASN A 28 0.97 0.76 -5.18
CA ASN A 28 1.13 1.27 -6.55
C ASN A 28 2.59 1.65 -6.83
N ALA A 29 3.28 2.22 -5.84
CA ALA A 29 4.68 2.62 -5.94
C ALA A 29 5.59 1.40 -6.18
N GLN A 30 5.41 0.33 -5.39
CA GLN A 30 6.17 -0.91 -5.56
C GLN A 30 5.87 -1.58 -6.90
N VAL A 31 4.60 -1.65 -7.30
CA VAL A 31 4.21 -2.18 -8.61
C VAL A 31 4.84 -1.38 -9.74
N ALA A 32 4.91 -0.05 -9.64
CA ALA A 32 5.57 0.80 -10.64
C ALA A 32 7.04 0.43 -10.83
N VAL A 33 7.79 0.24 -9.74
CA VAL A 33 9.21 -0.15 -9.82
C VAL A 33 9.35 -1.55 -10.42
N ILE A 34 8.56 -2.51 -9.98
CA ILE A 34 8.59 -3.90 -10.50
C ILE A 34 8.29 -3.91 -12.00
N LEU A 35 7.24 -3.20 -12.45
CA LEU A 35 6.89 -3.13 -13.86
C LEU A 35 7.95 -2.40 -14.69
N GLN A 36 8.64 -1.40 -14.13
CA GLN A 36 9.72 -0.72 -14.85
C GLN A 36 10.91 -1.66 -15.08
N VAL A 37 11.32 -2.43 -14.05
CA VAL A 37 12.42 -3.39 -14.14
C VAL A 37 12.06 -4.55 -15.09
N SER A 38 10.85 -5.07 -14.97
CA SER A 38 10.34 -6.14 -15.84
C SER A 38 10.21 -5.69 -17.31
N ALA A 39 9.77 -4.45 -17.56
CA ALA A 39 9.68 -3.89 -18.91
C ALA A 39 11.06 -3.76 -19.57
N ARG A 40 12.08 -3.27 -18.84
CA ARG A 40 13.47 -3.23 -19.33
C ARG A 40 13.97 -4.62 -19.70
N SER A 41 13.63 -5.61 -18.89
CA SER A 41 13.99 -7.01 -19.13
C SER A 41 13.31 -7.61 -20.36
N ALA A 42 12.03 -7.29 -20.59
CA ALA A 42 11.28 -7.72 -21.77
C ALA A 42 11.87 -7.13 -23.06
N VAL A 43 12.25 -5.84 -23.06
CA VAL A 43 12.93 -5.20 -24.20
C VAL A 43 14.25 -5.91 -24.52
N ASN A 44 15.04 -6.28 -23.51
CA ASN A 44 16.29 -7.02 -23.70
C ASN A 44 16.07 -8.44 -24.27
N ARG A 45 14.87 -9.00 -24.10
CA ARG A 45 14.48 -10.33 -24.61
C ARG A 45 13.65 -10.28 -25.90
N ASP A 46 13.40 -9.09 -26.45
CA ASP A 46 12.51 -8.86 -27.60
C ASP A 46 11.08 -9.42 -27.37
N GLU A 47 10.60 -9.34 -26.12
CA GLU A 47 9.27 -9.77 -25.73
C GLU A 47 8.27 -8.61 -25.76
N GLU A 48 7.14 -8.82 -26.44
CA GLU A 48 6.07 -7.83 -26.45
C GLU A 48 5.26 -7.84 -25.14
N LEU A 49 5.21 -6.69 -24.48
CA LEU A 49 4.32 -6.48 -23.32
C LEU A 49 2.86 -6.46 -23.77
N ASN A 50 2.01 -7.24 -23.11
CA ASN A 50 0.59 -7.34 -23.42
C ASN A 50 -0.20 -6.07 -23.04
N GLU A 51 -1.48 -6.01 -23.44
CA GLU A 51 -2.32 -4.84 -23.21
C GLU A 51 -2.56 -4.55 -21.72
N VAL A 52 -2.78 -5.59 -20.91
CA VAL A 52 -2.99 -5.46 -19.46
C VAL A 52 -1.77 -4.83 -18.82
N TYR A 53 -0.58 -5.33 -19.14
CA TYR A 53 0.69 -4.79 -18.68
C TYR A 53 0.82 -3.30 -18.98
N ARG A 54 0.58 -2.89 -20.24
CA ARG A 54 0.69 -1.48 -20.65
C ARG A 54 -0.33 -0.60 -19.93
N LYS A 55 -1.55 -1.09 -19.67
CA LYS A 55 -2.57 -0.36 -18.92
C LYS A 55 -2.19 -0.22 -17.44
N THR A 56 -1.76 -1.30 -16.81
CA THR A 56 -1.32 -1.30 -15.41
C THR A 56 -0.12 -0.39 -15.22
N GLN A 57 0.88 -0.48 -16.10
CA GLN A 57 2.06 0.39 -16.07
C GLN A 57 1.67 1.87 -16.13
N LYS A 58 0.82 2.26 -17.08
CA LYS A 58 0.33 3.64 -17.19
C LYS A 58 -0.46 4.10 -15.97
N TYR A 59 -1.23 3.19 -15.35
CA TYR A 59 -2.00 3.51 -14.15
C TYR A 59 -1.06 3.79 -12.98
N VAL A 60 -0.12 2.88 -12.70
CA VAL A 60 0.79 3.03 -11.55
C VAL A 60 1.77 4.18 -11.76
N GLU A 61 2.25 4.43 -12.98
CA GLU A 61 3.08 5.61 -13.28
C GLU A 61 2.33 6.93 -13.04
N ARG A 62 1.00 6.94 -13.24
CA ARG A 62 0.18 8.14 -13.07
C ARG A 62 -0.23 8.39 -11.62
N PHE A 63 -0.53 7.33 -10.87
CA PHE A 63 -1.08 7.40 -9.51
C PHE A 63 -0.06 7.01 -8.43
N ASN A 64 1.23 6.92 -8.77
CA ASN A 64 2.29 6.80 -7.79
C ASN A 64 2.54 8.15 -7.11
N THR A 65 2.22 8.24 -5.83
CA THR A 65 2.47 9.41 -4.97
C THR A 65 3.90 9.44 -4.38
N MET A 66 4.64 8.33 -4.49
CA MET A 66 5.97 8.11 -3.95
C MET A 66 6.93 7.78 -5.10
N THR A 67 7.19 8.77 -5.96
CA THR A 67 8.12 8.64 -7.09
C THR A 67 9.16 9.75 -7.04
N ASN A 68 10.39 9.42 -7.40
CA ASN A 68 11.44 10.39 -7.64
C ASN A 68 12.27 9.94 -8.85
N PRO A 69 12.25 10.69 -9.97
CA PRO A 69 12.99 10.31 -11.18
C PRO A 69 14.51 10.43 -11.03
N GLU A 70 14.99 11.15 -10.01
CA GLU A 70 16.42 11.33 -9.73
C GLU A 70 16.99 10.24 -8.81
N LYS A 71 16.16 9.57 -8.02
CA LYS A 71 16.58 8.43 -7.18
C LYS A 71 16.75 7.17 -8.01
N GLU A 72 17.77 6.39 -7.65
CA GLU A 72 17.92 5.05 -8.22
C GLU A 72 16.78 4.14 -7.75
N ASN A 73 16.36 3.21 -8.61
CA ASN A 73 15.28 2.27 -8.29
C ASN A 73 15.54 1.49 -7.00
N GLN A 74 16.80 1.20 -6.66
CA GLN A 74 17.16 0.50 -5.43
C GLN A 74 16.87 1.34 -4.18
N GLU A 75 17.29 2.60 -4.16
CA GLU A 75 17.02 3.54 -3.06
C GLU A 75 15.51 3.76 -2.87
N LEU A 76 14.76 3.84 -3.98
CA LEU A 76 13.29 3.97 -3.90
C LEU A 76 12.64 2.72 -3.31
N VAL A 77 13.10 1.53 -3.69
CA VAL A 77 12.60 0.26 -3.14
C VAL A 77 12.90 0.18 -1.63
N GLU A 78 14.11 0.55 -1.21
CA GLU A 78 14.46 0.55 0.21
C GLU A 78 13.57 1.49 1.04
N GLU A 79 13.28 2.70 0.56
CA GLU A 79 12.36 3.63 1.25
C GLU A 79 10.92 3.09 1.32
N LEU A 80 10.44 2.45 0.24
CA LEU A 80 9.10 1.86 0.19
C LEU A 80 8.97 0.66 1.11
N ASP A 81 9.97 -0.21 1.13
CA ASP A 81 10.00 -1.41 1.98
C ASP A 81 10.11 -1.01 3.46
N ASN A 82 10.98 -0.04 3.79
CA ASN A 82 11.08 0.51 5.15
C ASN A 82 9.75 1.11 5.64
N LEU A 83 9.02 1.82 4.76
CA LEU A 83 7.70 2.36 5.12
C LEU A 83 6.68 1.24 5.32
N GLN A 84 6.64 0.26 4.42
CA GLN A 84 5.72 -0.87 4.54
C GLN A 84 5.98 -1.66 5.83
N ASP A 85 7.24 -1.94 6.16
CA ASP A 85 7.63 -2.65 7.38
C ASP A 85 7.27 -1.85 8.63
N ALA A 86 7.51 -0.53 8.63
CA ALA A 86 7.15 0.32 9.75
C ALA A 86 5.62 0.37 9.99
N LEU A 87 4.83 0.41 8.93
CA LEU A 87 3.36 0.35 9.03
C LEU A 87 2.86 -1.04 9.43
N ALA A 88 3.43 -2.11 8.85
CA ALA A 88 3.04 -3.49 9.16
C ALA A 88 3.43 -3.91 10.59
N SER A 89 4.49 -3.32 11.15
CA SER A 89 4.92 -3.52 12.53
C SER A 89 4.32 -2.51 13.53
N PHE A 90 3.53 -1.54 13.05
CA PHE A 90 2.85 -0.59 13.93
C PHE A 90 1.88 -1.33 14.86
N ARG A 91 2.01 -1.11 16.17
CA ARG A 91 1.18 -1.70 17.22
C ARG A 91 0.73 -0.63 18.20
N LYS A 92 -0.54 -0.67 18.59
CA LYS A 92 -1.09 0.19 19.63
C LYS A 92 -1.86 -0.63 20.66
N GLU A 93 -1.40 -0.61 21.90
CA GLU A 93 -2.12 -1.23 23.02
C GLU A 93 -3.31 -0.35 23.44
N THR A 94 -4.47 -0.96 23.63
CA THR A 94 -5.65 -0.32 24.21
C THR A 94 -5.62 -0.36 25.74
N ASP A 95 -6.48 0.43 26.39
CA ASP A 95 -6.61 0.41 27.86
C ASP A 95 -7.05 -0.96 28.40
N ASP A 96 -7.67 -1.80 27.56
CA ASP A 96 -8.09 -3.16 27.87
C ASP A 96 -6.99 -4.22 27.61
N GLY A 97 -5.79 -3.79 27.18
CA GLY A 97 -4.65 -4.66 26.89
C GLY A 97 -4.71 -5.38 25.53
N GLU A 98 -5.57 -4.92 24.62
CA GLU A 98 -5.63 -5.44 23.25
C GLU A 98 -4.60 -4.73 22.36
N GLU A 99 -3.82 -5.48 21.59
CA GLU A 99 -2.90 -4.92 20.60
C GLU A 99 -3.62 -4.71 19.26
N LEU A 100 -3.75 -3.45 18.87
CA LEU A 100 -4.26 -3.06 17.55
C LEU A 100 -3.10 -2.98 16.56
N GLU A 101 -3.21 -3.71 15.46
CA GLU A 101 -2.24 -3.76 14.37
C GLU A 101 -2.89 -3.43 13.03
N LEU A 102 -2.16 -2.87 12.07
CA LEU A 102 -2.66 -2.65 10.71
C LEU A 102 -2.71 -3.97 9.92
N HIS A 103 -3.82 -4.20 9.21
CA HIS A 103 -3.90 -5.27 8.22
C HIS A 103 -3.12 -4.89 6.96
N SER A 104 -2.54 -5.85 6.23
CA SER A 104 -1.73 -5.58 5.02
C SER A 104 -2.50 -4.77 3.96
N PHE A 105 -3.82 -4.97 3.86
CA PHE A 105 -4.69 -4.16 3.00
C PHE A 105 -4.69 -2.68 3.42
N GLU A 106 -4.82 -2.40 4.71
CA GLU A 106 -4.83 -1.04 5.24
C GLU A 106 -3.48 -0.35 5.00
N VAL A 107 -2.37 -1.09 5.18
CA VAL A 107 -1.01 -0.60 4.88
C VAL A 107 -0.90 -0.17 3.42
N SER A 108 -1.23 -1.06 2.48
CA SER A 108 -1.12 -0.72 1.05
C SER A 108 -2.12 0.36 0.62
N ALA A 109 -3.32 0.38 1.21
CA ALA A 109 -4.30 1.43 0.95
C ALA A 109 -3.81 2.81 1.45
N LEU A 110 -3.22 2.87 2.64
CA LEU A 110 -2.61 4.08 3.19
C LEU A 110 -1.47 4.57 2.28
N MET A 111 -0.56 3.69 1.86
CA MET A 111 0.53 4.05 0.94
C MET A 111 0.03 4.58 -0.41
N ASN A 112 -1.13 4.12 -0.88
CA ASN A 112 -1.70 4.51 -2.16
C ASN A 112 -2.53 5.80 -2.11
N LEU A 113 -3.24 6.04 -1.01
CA LEU A 113 -4.27 7.07 -0.91
C LEU A 113 -3.82 8.30 -0.12
N VAL A 114 -2.91 8.13 0.84
CA VAL A 114 -2.46 9.24 1.69
C VAL A 114 -1.55 10.17 0.92
N VAL A 115 -1.81 11.46 1.08
CA VAL A 115 -1.01 12.58 0.59
C VAL A 115 -0.65 13.51 1.75
N THR A 116 0.19 14.52 1.49
CA THR A 116 0.78 15.36 2.55
C THR A 116 -0.24 16.10 3.42
N ASP A 117 -1.43 16.38 2.89
CA ASP A 117 -2.52 17.10 3.54
C ASP A 117 -3.68 16.20 4.01
N THR A 118 -3.55 14.87 3.90
CA THR A 118 -4.57 13.94 4.39
C THR A 118 -4.77 14.09 5.90
N SER A 119 -6.03 14.25 6.30
CA SER A 119 -6.48 14.33 7.69
C SER A 119 -6.89 12.96 8.25
N VAL A 120 -6.99 12.83 9.57
CA VAL A 120 -7.50 11.62 10.23
C VAL A 120 -8.92 11.29 9.78
N GLU A 121 -9.80 12.30 9.72
CA GLU A 121 -11.19 12.13 9.25
C GLU A 121 -11.23 11.60 7.82
N GLU A 122 -10.42 12.15 6.93
CA GLU A 122 -10.31 11.69 5.54
C GLU A 122 -9.76 10.26 5.44
N ALA A 123 -8.73 9.93 6.21
CA ALA A 123 -8.16 8.59 6.23
C ALA A 123 -9.21 7.54 6.66
N ILE A 124 -10.01 7.84 7.69
CA ILE A 124 -11.11 6.97 8.14
C ILE A 124 -12.22 6.91 7.07
N ALA A 125 -12.55 8.02 6.42
CA ALA A 125 -13.57 8.04 5.37
C ALA A 125 -13.16 7.19 4.15
N LEU A 126 -11.87 7.18 3.82
CA LEU A 126 -11.31 6.39 2.72
C LEU A 126 -11.10 4.91 3.09
N ILE A 127 -10.70 4.65 4.34
CA ILE A 127 -10.38 3.31 4.86
C ILE A 127 -11.15 3.11 6.18
N PRO A 128 -12.44 2.73 6.13
CA PRO A 128 -13.31 2.70 7.31
C PRO A 128 -12.84 1.76 8.43
N SER A 129 -12.10 0.70 8.10
CA SER A 129 -11.54 -0.23 9.08
C SER A 129 -10.51 0.42 10.03
N LEU A 130 -9.97 1.59 9.69
CA LEU A 130 -9.08 2.36 10.57
C LEU A 130 -9.80 2.92 11.79
N SER A 131 -11.13 3.07 11.77
CA SER A 131 -11.92 3.61 12.90
C SER A 131 -11.79 2.83 14.21
N ARG A 132 -11.23 1.62 14.18
CA ARG A 132 -10.86 0.84 15.37
C ARG A 132 -9.65 1.40 16.12
N LEU A 133 -8.79 2.16 15.45
CA LEU A 133 -7.60 2.77 16.04
C LEU A 133 -7.96 4.11 16.67
N PRO A 134 -7.33 4.50 17.79
CA PRO A 134 -7.45 5.85 18.33
C PRO A 134 -6.99 6.89 17.30
N GLU A 135 -7.66 8.04 17.22
CA GLU A 135 -7.30 9.12 16.29
C GLU A 135 -5.82 9.52 16.41
N ALA A 136 -5.28 9.57 17.64
CA ALA A 136 -3.86 9.87 17.87
C ALA A 136 -2.90 8.84 17.25
N ALA A 137 -3.30 7.56 17.16
CA ALA A 137 -2.51 6.53 16.50
C ALA A 137 -2.57 6.68 14.98
N ILE A 138 -3.74 7.05 14.44
CA ILE A 138 -3.89 7.32 13.00
C ILE A 138 -3.08 8.56 12.61
N ASP A 139 -3.08 9.60 13.42
CA ASP A 139 -2.27 10.80 13.21
C ASP A 139 -0.77 10.47 13.15
N GLU A 140 -0.28 9.62 14.06
CA GLU A 140 1.12 9.13 14.07
C GLU A 140 1.48 8.33 12.82
N ILE A 141 0.55 7.48 12.34
CA ILE A 141 0.69 6.76 11.06
C ILE A 141 0.77 7.74 9.88
N LEU A 142 -0.11 8.74 9.83
CA LEU A 142 -0.12 9.73 8.77
C LEU A 142 1.18 10.54 8.76
N ASP A 143 1.69 10.94 9.93
CA ASP A 143 2.97 11.64 10.04
C ASP A 143 4.15 10.82 9.55
N LEU A 144 4.17 9.51 9.84
CA LEU A 144 5.19 8.59 9.33
C LEU A 144 5.17 8.52 7.79
N ILE A 145 3.98 8.41 7.19
CA ILE A 145 3.81 8.36 5.73
C ILE A 145 4.25 9.70 5.13
N LYS A 146 3.79 10.82 5.68
CA LYS A 146 4.13 12.18 5.22
C LYS A 146 5.63 12.42 5.26
N SER A 147 6.29 12.06 6.37
CA SER A 147 7.74 12.16 6.52
C SER A 147 8.47 11.38 5.43
N THR A 148 8.04 10.16 5.15
CA THR A 148 8.64 9.30 4.13
C THR A 148 8.39 9.81 2.72
N MET A 149 7.17 10.28 2.41
CA MET A 149 6.86 10.92 1.13
C MET A 149 7.78 12.11 0.87
N ILE A 150 7.99 12.96 1.87
CA ILE A 150 8.91 14.11 1.74
C ILE A 150 10.33 13.62 1.47
N ARG A 151 10.83 12.59 2.18
CA ARG A 151 12.15 12.01 1.90
C ARG A 151 12.28 11.42 0.51
N ILE A 152 11.21 10.81 -0.01
CA ILE A 152 11.20 10.20 -1.34
C ILE A 152 11.21 11.28 -2.41
N VAL A 153 10.34 12.28 -2.31
CA VAL A 153 10.11 13.31 -3.34
C VAL A 153 11.16 14.41 -3.33
N SER A 154 11.81 14.66 -2.18
CA SER A 154 12.96 15.60 -2.09
C SER A 154 14.22 15.01 -2.69
#